data_AF-A0AAD9UUN3-F1
#
_entry.id   AF-A0AAD9UUN3-F1
#
_cell.length_a   1.000
_cell.length_b   1.000
_cell.length_c   1.000
_cell.angle_alpha   90.00
_cell.angle_beta   90.00
_cell.angle_gamma   90.00
#
_symmetry.space_group_name_H-M   'P 1'
#
loop_
_entity.id
_entity.type
_entity.pdbx_description
1 polymer ?
#
loop_
_entity_poly.entity_id
_entity_poly.type
_entity_poly.pdbx_seq_one_letter_code
_entity_poly.pdbx_strand_id
1 'polypeptide(L)'
;MVRELNMDTQRQNFWKESINKEAFVRLSWHARYSKEFVRDVAAMTTRKPRMEGLKINALESLKEEMEAKEKKERGSRKKVEEIAKKHPESLLVEMRPVSRDTKELLYDGFSALGGGRYAYLQKRNLKDPEIKYEYPITSSWEIGWKLQDCVKQQKSPSFGRTRVIRDTFYRPGGILYVD
;
A
#
# COMPACT_ATOMS: atom_id res chain seq x y z
N MET A 1 13.05 28.28 -28.93
CA MET A 1 12.27 27.24 -28.21
C MET A 1 11.05 27.91 -27.60
N VAL A 2 9.92 27.83 -28.30
CA VAL A 2 8.64 28.37 -27.83
C VAL A 2 8.17 27.47 -26.68
N ARG A 3 7.94 28.05 -25.50
CA ARG A 3 7.22 27.35 -24.43
C ARG A 3 5.79 27.22 -24.95
N GLU A 4 5.34 26.01 -25.27
CA GLU A 4 3.96 25.78 -25.69
C GLU A 4 3.01 26.18 -24.55
N LEU A 5 2.48 27.40 -24.67
CA LEU A 5 1.48 28.01 -23.79
C LEU A 5 0.06 27.69 -24.28
N ASN A 6 -0.14 26.57 -24.98
CA ASN A 6 -1.46 26.20 -25.49
C ASN A 6 -2.22 25.39 -24.43
N MET A 7 -2.77 26.11 -23.46
CA MET A 7 -3.85 25.61 -22.60
C MET A 7 -5.18 25.77 -23.33
N ASP A 8 -5.37 25.01 -24.40
CA ASP A 8 -6.62 25.01 -25.17
C ASP A 8 -7.79 24.48 -24.33
N THR A 9 -9.02 24.87 -24.66
CA THR A 9 -10.24 24.46 -23.93
C THR A 9 -10.39 22.94 -23.88
N GLN A 10 -10.02 22.23 -24.96
CA GLN A 10 -9.98 20.76 -24.98
C GLN A 10 -8.99 20.20 -23.95
N ARG A 11 -7.81 20.79 -23.85
CA ARG A 11 -6.78 20.37 -22.91
C ARG A 11 -7.19 20.67 -21.47
N GLN A 12 -7.76 21.84 -21.22
CA GLN A 12 -8.36 22.19 -19.93
C GLN A 12 -9.45 21.21 -19.49
N ASN A 13 -10.34 20.83 -20.42
CA ASN A 13 -11.39 19.85 -20.16
C ASN A 13 -10.81 18.47 -19.86
N PHE A 14 -9.78 18.05 -20.59
CA PHE A 14 -9.07 16.79 -20.31
C PHE A 14 -8.45 16.79 -18.90
N TRP A 15 -7.78 17.87 -18.50
CA TRP A 15 -7.23 18.00 -17.14
C TRP A 15 -8.33 17.95 -16.08
N LYS A 16 -9.43 18.67 -16.30
CA LYS A 16 -10.59 18.66 -15.40
C LYS A 16 -11.18 17.26 -15.25
N GLU A 17 -11.32 16.54 -16.36
CA GLU A 17 -11.80 15.15 -16.35
C GLU A 17 -10.83 14.22 -15.62
N SER A 18 -9.52 14.36 -15.84
CA SER A 18 -8.49 13.58 -15.15
C SER A 18 -8.54 13.81 -13.63
N ILE A 19 -8.61 15.06 -13.19
CA ILE A 19 -8.72 15.43 -11.77
C ILE A 19 -10.00 14.86 -11.16
N ASN A 20 -11.13 14.98 -11.86
CA ASN A 20 -12.42 14.46 -11.39
C ASN A 20 -12.41 12.94 -11.26
N LYS A 21 -11.81 12.23 -12.23
CA LYS A 21 -11.65 10.77 -12.18
C LYS A 21 -10.79 10.37 -10.99
N GLU A 22 -9.67 11.04 -10.76
CA GLU A 22 -8.81 10.76 -9.60
C GLU A 22 -9.54 11.02 -8.27
N ALA A 23 -10.28 12.14 -8.16
CA ALA A 23 -11.07 12.44 -6.97
C ALA A 23 -12.15 11.38 -6.71
N PHE A 24 -12.83 10.92 -7.76
CA PHE A 24 -13.84 9.87 -7.66
C PHE A 24 -13.22 8.53 -7.23
N VAL A 25 -12.09 8.15 -7.83
CA VAL A 25 -11.34 6.94 -7.44
C VAL A 25 -10.98 6.99 -5.96
N ARG A 26 -10.41 8.10 -5.47
CA ARG A 26 -10.06 8.28 -4.05
C ARG A 26 -11.28 8.17 -3.14
N LEU A 27 -12.39 8.81 -3.49
CA LEU A 27 -13.65 8.71 -2.73
C LEU A 27 -14.20 7.28 -2.71
N SER A 28 -14.22 6.61 -3.86
CA SER A 28 -14.73 5.24 -3.99
C SER A 28 -13.89 4.25 -3.18
N TRP A 29 -12.55 4.41 -3.21
CA TRP A 29 -11.63 3.61 -2.43
C TRP A 29 -11.82 3.87 -0.94
N HIS A 30 -11.88 5.14 -0.52
CA HIS A 30 -12.10 5.50 0.88
C HIS A 30 -13.43 4.95 1.39
N ALA A 31 -14.51 5.03 0.62
CA ALA A 31 -15.81 4.47 1.00
C ALA A 31 -15.75 2.95 1.21
N ARG A 32 -14.96 2.23 0.40
CA ARG A 32 -14.84 0.76 0.46
C ARG A 32 -13.88 0.27 1.55
N TYR A 33 -12.71 0.91 1.67
CA TYR A 33 -11.58 0.35 2.43
C TYR A 33 -11.13 1.19 3.62
N SER A 34 -11.68 2.39 3.85
CA SER A 34 -11.27 3.25 4.98
C SER A 34 -11.32 2.56 6.35
N LYS A 35 -12.27 1.64 6.55
CA LYS A 35 -12.41 0.88 7.80
C LYS A 35 -11.29 -0.15 8.02
N GLU A 36 -10.71 -0.69 6.95
CA GLU A 36 -9.61 -1.66 7.02
C GLU A 36 -8.26 -0.99 7.32
N PHE A 37 -8.15 0.31 7.00
CA PHE A 37 -6.88 1.05 7.01
C PHE A 37 -6.83 2.21 7.98
N VAL A 38 -7.77 2.29 8.93
CA VAL A 38 -7.74 3.28 10.01
C VAL A 38 -6.33 3.33 10.59
N ARG A 39 -5.73 4.53 10.61
CA ARG A 39 -4.41 4.80 11.19
C ARG A 39 -4.48 4.50 12.70
N ASP A 40 -4.34 3.24 13.06
CA ASP A 40 -4.25 2.78 14.44
C ASP A 40 -2.85 3.13 14.98
N VAL A 41 -2.63 4.42 15.23
CA VAL A 41 -1.47 4.92 15.99
C VAL A 41 -1.42 4.22 17.37
N ALA A 42 -2.57 3.78 17.88
CA ALA A 42 -2.70 3.04 19.13
C ALA A 42 -2.32 1.55 19.07
N ALA A 43 -2.36 0.90 17.89
CA ALA A 43 -2.01 -0.53 17.77
C ALA A 43 -0.49 -0.77 17.76
N MET A 44 0.31 0.29 17.55
CA MET A 44 1.77 0.18 17.51
C MET A 44 2.41 0.17 18.91
N THR A 45 1.67 0.54 19.97
CA THR A 45 2.22 0.67 21.33
C THR A 45 1.80 -0.42 22.32
N THR A 46 0.83 -1.28 22.00
CA THR A 46 0.33 -2.27 22.98
C THR A 46 -0.04 -3.61 22.35
N ARG A 47 0.94 -4.50 22.19
CA ARG A 47 0.68 -5.94 22.04
C ARG A 47 0.60 -6.55 23.44
N LYS A 48 -0.61 -6.81 23.95
CA LYS A 48 -0.80 -7.63 25.16
C LYS A 48 -0.74 -9.12 24.79
N PRO A 49 -0.06 -9.97 25.59
CA PRO A 49 -0.08 -11.42 25.37
C PRO A 49 -1.47 -11.99 25.61
N ARG A 50 -1.86 -12.95 24.76
CA ARG A 50 -3.13 -13.66 24.82
C ARG A 50 -3.07 -14.68 25.97
N MET A 51 -3.93 -14.51 26.98
CA MET A 51 -4.16 -15.54 27.99
C MET A 51 -5.42 -16.33 27.63
N GLU A 52 -5.32 -17.65 27.76
CA GLU A 52 -6.39 -18.62 27.49
C GLU A 52 -7.49 -18.61 28.55
N GLY A 53 -8.69 -18.95 28.10
CA GLY A 53 -9.86 -19.21 28.94
C GLY A 53 -11.15 -18.95 28.17
N LEU A 54 -11.61 -19.94 27.40
CA LEU A 54 -12.95 -19.92 26.78
C LEU A 54 -14.01 -20.04 27.88
N LYS A 55 -14.59 -18.91 28.29
CA LYS A 55 -15.82 -18.89 29.09
C LYS A 55 -17.01 -18.86 28.15
N ILE A 56 -17.83 -19.90 28.23
CA ILE A 56 -19.06 -20.05 27.45
C ILE A 56 -20.13 -19.16 28.08
N ASN A 57 -20.15 -17.88 27.71
CA ASN A 57 -21.29 -16.96 27.78
C ASN A 57 -21.24 -16.10 26.51
N ALA A 58 -21.40 -16.75 25.35
CA ALA A 58 -20.93 -16.24 24.06
C ALA A 58 -21.72 -15.02 23.55
N LEU A 59 -23.00 -14.85 23.88
CA LEU A 59 -23.83 -13.80 23.26
C LEU A 59 -23.71 -12.43 23.95
N GLU A 60 -23.65 -12.38 25.27
CA GLU A 60 -23.49 -11.13 26.03
C GLU A 60 -22.05 -10.62 25.92
N SER A 61 -21.06 -11.50 26.05
CA SER A 61 -19.64 -11.14 25.87
C SER A 61 -19.33 -10.65 24.44
N LEU A 62 -19.91 -11.25 23.40
CA LEU A 62 -19.77 -10.76 22.02
C LEU A 62 -20.42 -9.37 21.84
N LYS A 63 -21.59 -9.12 22.44
CA LYS A 63 -22.23 -7.79 22.41
C LYS A 63 -21.38 -6.74 23.13
N GLU A 64 -20.88 -7.05 24.32
CA GLU A 64 -20.00 -6.15 25.08
C GLU A 64 -18.68 -5.89 24.35
N GLU A 65 -18.09 -6.92 23.73
CA GLU A 65 -16.89 -6.76 22.91
C GLU A 65 -17.15 -5.93 21.64
N MET A 66 -18.29 -6.12 20.98
CA MET A 66 -18.69 -5.32 19.82
C MET A 66 -18.94 -3.86 20.21
N GLU A 67 -19.65 -3.60 21.31
CA GLU A 67 -19.87 -2.25 21.81
C GLU A 67 -18.56 -1.57 22.26
N ALA A 68 -17.66 -2.32 22.90
CA ALA A 68 -16.36 -1.81 23.30
C ALA A 68 -15.50 -1.44 22.08
N LYS A 69 -15.53 -2.28 21.02
CA LYS A 69 -14.89 -1.97 19.74
C LYS A 69 -15.49 -0.73 19.09
N GLU A 70 -16.82 -0.61 19.03
CA GLU A 70 -17.49 0.57 18.48
C GLU A 70 -17.17 1.85 19.26
N LYS A 71 -17.17 1.80 20.59
CA LYS A 71 -16.83 2.96 21.45
C LYS A 71 -15.38 3.38 21.24
N LYS A 72 -14.46 2.42 21.11
CA LYS A 72 -13.04 2.67 20.83
C LYS A 72 -12.83 3.27 19.44
N GLU A 73 -13.53 2.73 18.43
CA GLU A 73 -13.52 3.28 17.06
C GLU A 73 -14.06 4.71 17.02
N ARG A 74 -15.21 4.98 17.65
CA ARG A 74 -15.78 6.33 17.75
C ARG A 74 -14.83 7.31 18.45
N GLY A 75 -14.13 6.85 19.50
CA GLY A 75 -13.10 7.64 20.19
C GLY A 75 -11.90 7.96 19.30
N SER A 76 -11.45 7.00 18.48
CA SER A 76 -10.36 7.22 17.52
C SER A 76 -10.75 8.20 16.41
N ARG A 77 -11.98 8.08 15.86
CA ARG A 77 -12.49 8.99 14.82
C ARG A 77 -12.57 10.44 15.29
N LYS A 78 -13.09 10.68 16.50
CA LYS A 78 -13.15 12.02 17.10
C LYS A 78 -11.77 12.67 17.24
N LYS A 79 -10.77 11.90 17.66
CA LYS A 79 -9.38 12.39 17.76
C LYS A 79 -8.80 12.75 16.39
N VAL A 80 -9.06 11.93 15.36
CA VAL A 80 -8.61 12.20 14.00
C VAL A 80 -9.30 13.46 13.43
N GLU A 81 -10.59 13.64 13.68
CA GLU A 81 -11.35 14.83 13.27
C GLU A 81 -10.83 16.11 13.95
N GLU A 82 -10.47 16.06 15.23
CA GLU A 82 -9.86 17.20 15.93
C GLU A 82 -8.47 17.53 15.40
N ILE A 83 -7.66 16.52 15.06
CA ILE A 83 -6.33 16.70 14.45
C ILE A 83 -6.48 17.31 13.05
N ALA A 84 -7.45 16.84 12.26
CA ALA A 84 -7.77 17.38 10.95
C ALA A 84 -8.20 18.86 11.01
N LYS A 85 -8.99 19.24 12.02
CA LYS A 85 -9.37 20.64 12.23
C LYS A 85 -8.17 21.54 12.58
N LYS A 86 -7.22 21.02 13.37
CA LYS A 86 -6.02 21.78 13.78
C LYS A 86 -4.99 21.90 12.66
N HIS A 87 -4.83 20.85 11.86
CA HIS A 87 -3.86 20.79 10.77
C HIS A 87 -4.53 20.21 9.53
N PRO A 88 -5.15 21.03 8.66
CA PRO A 88 -5.78 20.52 7.43
C PRO A 88 -4.76 19.80 6.53
N GLU A 89 -3.50 20.25 6.55
CA GLU A 89 -2.37 19.65 5.84
C GLU A 89 -2.06 18.21 6.26
N SER A 90 -2.45 17.79 7.47
CA SER A 90 -2.22 16.41 7.94
C SER A 90 -3.06 15.37 7.18
N LEU A 91 -4.18 15.80 6.59
CA LEU A 91 -5.01 14.98 5.71
C LEU A 91 -4.45 14.90 4.29
N LEU A 92 -3.61 15.87 3.90
CA LEU A 92 -2.96 15.94 2.59
C LEU A 92 -1.70 15.06 2.50
N VAL A 93 -1.33 14.39 3.59
CA VAL A 93 -0.16 13.50 3.59
C VAL A 93 -0.45 12.27 2.71
N GLU A 94 0.14 12.28 1.52
CA GLU A 94 -0.02 11.23 0.52
C GLU A 94 0.53 9.87 0.99
N MET A 95 1.57 9.86 1.83
CA MET A 95 2.32 8.65 2.21
C MET A 95 2.23 8.31 3.69
N ARG A 96 2.28 7.00 4.02
CA ARG A 96 2.41 6.54 5.41
C ARG A 96 3.74 6.98 6.02
N PRO A 97 3.78 7.28 7.34
CA PRO A 97 5.01 7.65 8.01
C PRO A 97 6.06 6.55 7.87
N VAL A 98 7.31 6.99 7.78
CA VAL A 98 8.46 6.14 7.49
C VAL A 98 9.05 5.62 8.80
N SER A 99 9.59 4.40 8.81
CA SER A 99 10.22 3.85 10.02
C SER A 99 11.46 4.66 10.39
N ARG A 100 11.78 4.68 11.69
CA ARG A 100 12.86 5.50 12.24
C ARG A 100 14.19 5.25 11.53
N ASP A 101 14.59 3.99 11.35
CA ASP A 101 15.87 3.62 10.71
C ASP A 101 15.97 4.12 9.27
N THR A 102 14.86 4.09 8.52
CA THR A 102 14.83 4.67 7.17
C THR A 102 14.91 6.19 7.23
N LYS A 103 14.26 6.84 8.20
CA LYS A 103 14.31 8.29 8.36
C LYS A 103 15.71 8.78 8.76
N GLU A 104 16.43 7.99 9.56
CA GLU A 104 17.80 8.30 9.97
C GLU A 104 18.76 8.40 8.77
N LEU A 105 18.55 7.59 7.72
CA LEU A 105 19.32 7.66 6.49
C LEU A 105 19.28 9.04 5.81
N LEU A 106 18.24 9.87 6.02
CA LEU A 106 18.22 11.22 5.42
C LEU A 106 19.39 12.09 5.88
N TYR A 107 19.90 11.83 7.08
CA TYR A 107 20.91 12.64 7.75
C TYR A 107 22.28 11.96 7.80
N ASP A 108 22.43 10.81 7.14
CA ASP A 108 23.66 10.03 7.14
C ASP A 108 24.55 10.39 5.93
N GLY A 109 25.66 11.08 6.16
CA GLY A 109 26.64 11.39 5.12
C GLY A 109 26.13 12.32 4.00
N PHE A 110 26.75 12.23 2.81
CA PHE A 110 26.49 13.11 1.66
C PHE A 110 25.75 12.39 0.54
N SER A 111 24.71 13.03 -0.01
CA SER A 111 23.92 12.46 -1.11
C SER A 111 24.70 12.33 -2.42
N ALA A 112 25.71 13.17 -2.65
CA ALA A 112 26.57 13.09 -3.84
C ALA A 112 27.42 11.81 -3.88
N LEU A 113 27.74 11.24 -2.71
CA LEU A 113 28.49 9.99 -2.57
C LEU A 113 27.58 8.77 -2.46
N GLY A 114 26.27 8.92 -2.73
CA GLY A 114 25.28 7.87 -2.61
C GLY A 114 24.74 7.64 -1.19
N GLY A 115 25.16 8.44 -0.20
CA GLY A 115 24.61 8.41 1.15
C GLY A 115 23.32 9.21 1.29
N GLY A 116 22.90 9.44 2.53
CA GLY A 116 21.92 10.46 2.87
C GLY A 116 20.56 10.23 2.22
N ARG A 117 20.07 11.30 1.59
CA ARG A 117 18.81 11.30 0.84
C ARG A 117 18.79 10.29 -0.31
N TYR A 118 19.93 10.02 -0.96
CA TYR A 118 19.98 9.04 -2.03
C TYR A 118 19.73 7.63 -1.51
N ALA A 119 20.43 7.23 -0.44
CA ALA A 119 20.21 5.96 0.25
C ALA A 119 18.77 5.83 0.78
N TYR A 120 18.21 6.91 1.32
CA TYR A 120 16.80 6.97 1.73
C TYR A 120 15.86 6.66 0.57
N LEU A 121 16.03 7.32 -0.58
CA LEU A 121 15.16 7.13 -1.75
C LEU A 121 15.28 5.71 -2.31
N GLN A 122 16.49 5.14 -2.38
CA GLN A 122 16.68 3.75 -2.79
C GLN A 122 15.94 2.78 -1.85
N LYS A 123 16.14 2.91 -0.53
CA LYS A 123 15.47 2.05 0.46
C LYS A 123 13.95 2.25 0.45
N ARG A 124 13.47 3.46 0.16
CA ARG A 124 12.04 3.75 0.04
C ARG A 124 11.46 3.21 -1.27
N ASN A 125 12.22 3.15 -2.36
CA ASN A 125 11.78 2.61 -3.65
C ASN A 125 11.54 1.10 -3.58
N LEU A 126 12.40 0.36 -2.87
CA LEU A 126 12.26 -1.09 -2.66
C LEU A 126 10.96 -1.52 -1.96
N LYS A 127 10.28 -0.61 -1.26
CA LYS A 127 8.98 -0.91 -0.63
C LYS A 127 7.85 -0.76 -1.63
N ASP A 128 6.97 -1.75 -1.62
CA ASP A 128 5.74 -1.76 -2.43
C ASP A 128 4.90 -0.50 -2.19
N PRO A 129 4.24 0.02 -3.24
CA PRO A 129 3.42 1.22 -3.13
C PRO A 129 2.26 1.01 -2.14
N GLU A 130 1.72 -0.21 -2.02
CA GLU A 130 0.63 -0.54 -1.09
C GLU A 130 0.98 -0.38 0.39
N ILE A 131 2.25 -0.58 0.73
CA ILE A 131 2.77 -0.34 2.09
C ILE A 131 3.05 1.15 2.30
N LYS A 132 3.35 1.85 1.21
CA LYS A 132 3.86 3.21 1.20
C LYS A 132 2.74 4.25 1.22
N TYR A 133 1.66 3.95 0.52
CA TYR A 133 0.49 4.80 0.35
C TYR A 133 -0.71 4.12 1.01
N GLU A 134 -1.65 4.92 1.48
CA GLU A 134 -2.87 4.38 2.06
C GLU A 134 -3.82 3.89 0.96
N TYR A 135 -3.91 4.66 -0.12
CA TYR A 135 -4.76 4.44 -1.28
C TYR A 135 -3.97 4.64 -2.58
N PRO A 136 -4.42 4.09 -3.72
CA PRO A 136 -3.84 4.38 -5.02
C PRO A 136 -4.02 5.87 -5.35
N ILE A 137 -2.93 6.57 -5.65
CA ILE A 137 -2.97 8.01 -5.95
C ILE A 137 -3.55 8.28 -7.34
N THR A 138 -3.16 7.43 -8.31
CA THR A 138 -3.55 7.54 -9.71
C THR A 138 -4.44 6.37 -10.10
N SER A 139 -5.31 6.57 -11.10
CA SER A 139 -6.16 5.49 -11.65
C SER A 139 -5.35 4.31 -12.18
N SER A 140 -4.16 4.57 -12.72
CA SER A 140 -3.27 3.50 -13.22
C SER A 140 -2.85 2.52 -12.13
N TRP A 141 -2.84 2.95 -10.86
CA TRP A 141 -2.48 2.10 -9.73
C TRP A 141 -3.63 1.22 -9.26
N GLU A 142 -4.88 1.47 -9.65
CA GLU A 142 -5.99 0.58 -9.33
C GLU A 142 -5.74 -0.83 -9.89
N ILE A 143 -5.14 -0.90 -11.08
CA ILE A 143 -4.77 -2.16 -11.70
C ILE A 143 -3.54 -2.72 -10.97
N GLY A 144 -3.73 -3.85 -10.30
CA GLY A 144 -2.66 -4.53 -9.56
C GLY A 144 -2.55 -4.14 -8.09
N TRP A 145 -3.34 -3.17 -7.61
CA TRP A 145 -3.41 -2.87 -6.17
C TRP A 145 -3.97 -4.07 -5.40
N LYS A 146 -3.26 -4.52 -4.37
CA LYS A 146 -3.53 -5.72 -3.57
C LYS A 146 -3.61 -7.00 -4.39
N LEU A 147 -2.93 -7.07 -5.55
CA LEU A 147 -2.97 -8.27 -6.38
C LEU A 147 -2.49 -9.51 -5.62
N GLN A 148 -1.54 -9.34 -4.68
CA GLN A 148 -1.02 -10.41 -3.84
C GLN A 148 -2.11 -11.05 -2.94
N ASP A 149 -3.12 -10.27 -2.50
CA ASP A 149 -4.23 -10.79 -1.69
C ASP A 149 -5.16 -11.69 -2.51
N CYS A 150 -5.35 -11.35 -3.79
CA CYS A 150 -6.18 -12.11 -4.71
C CYS A 150 -5.46 -13.35 -5.23
N VAL A 151 -4.17 -13.22 -5.54
CA VAL A 151 -3.38 -14.24 -6.24
C VAL A 151 -2.45 -14.95 -5.25
N LYS A 152 -3.04 -15.61 -4.23
CA LYS A 152 -2.27 -16.32 -3.19
C LYS A 152 -1.49 -17.53 -3.70
N GLN A 153 -1.85 -18.06 -4.88
CA GLN A 153 -1.33 -19.33 -5.37
C GLN A 153 -0.42 -19.23 -6.60
N GLN A 154 -0.25 -18.05 -7.20
CA GLN A 154 0.63 -17.91 -8.36
C GLN A 154 2.06 -17.63 -7.89
N LYS A 155 2.74 -18.68 -7.46
CA LYS A 155 4.20 -18.62 -7.27
C LYS A 155 4.86 -18.66 -8.64
N SER A 156 5.76 -17.72 -8.92
CA SER A 156 6.66 -17.85 -10.07
C SER A 156 7.36 -19.21 -9.98
N PRO A 157 7.32 -20.05 -11.04
CA PRO A 157 7.92 -21.37 -10.99
C PRO A 157 9.43 -21.21 -10.76
N SER A 158 9.95 -21.83 -9.71
CA SER A 158 11.38 -21.78 -9.32
C SER A 158 12.33 -22.14 -10.47
N PHE A 159 11.84 -22.94 -11.44
CA PHE A 159 12.60 -23.46 -12.58
C PHE A 159 11.91 -23.18 -13.92
N GLY A 160 11.24 -22.02 -14.06
CA GLY A 160 10.52 -21.66 -15.30
C GLY A 160 11.39 -21.74 -16.56
N ARG A 161 12.68 -21.40 -16.43
CA ARG A 161 13.66 -21.49 -17.53
C ARG A 161 13.98 -22.93 -17.93
N THR A 162 14.02 -23.84 -16.97
CA THR A 162 14.34 -25.26 -17.19
C THR A 162 13.23 -25.99 -17.94
N ARG A 163 11.96 -25.54 -17.80
CA ARG A 163 10.84 -26.10 -18.57
C ARG A 163 10.92 -25.74 -20.05
N VAL A 164 11.22 -24.48 -20.36
CA VAL A 164 11.43 -24.04 -21.75
C VAL A 164 12.63 -24.78 -22.36
N ILE A 165 13.74 -24.90 -21.63
CA ILE A 165 14.92 -25.66 -22.10
C ILE A 165 14.58 -27.14 -22.31
N ARG A 166 13.84 -27.77 -21.39
CA ARG A 166 13.40 -29.17 -21.53
C ARG A 166 12.52 -29.36 -22.77
N ASP A 167 11.54 -28.50 -22.96
CA ASP A 167 10.58 -28.61 -24.07
C ASP A 167 11.20 -28.26 -25.44
N THR A 168 12.24 -27.40 -25.47
CA THR A 168 12.88 -26.96 -26.72
C THR A 168 14.11 -27.78 -27.12
N PHE A 169 14.99 -28.11 -26.17
CA PHE A 169 16.27 -28.76 -26.46
C PHE A 169 16.22 -30.28 -26.35
N TYR A 170 15.38 -30.83 -25.49
CA TYR A 170 15.35 -32.28 -25.25
C TYR A 170 14.08 -32.90 -25.83
N ARG A 171 14.23 -33.79 -26.80
CA ARG A 171 13.12 -34.65 -27.26
C ARG A 171 12.89 -35.80 -26.27
N PRO A 172 11.65 -36.27 -26.07
CA PRO A 172 11.33 -37.33 -25.10
C PRO A 172 12.08 -38.67 -25.29
N GLY A 173 12.68 -38.91 -26.47
CA GLY A 173 13.34 -40.17 -26.84
C GLY A 173 14.87 -40.12 -26.93
N GLY A 174 15.53 -39.00 -26.61
CA GLY A 174 16.99 -38.86 -26.78
C GLY A 174 17.47 -38.92 -28.24
N ILE A 175 18.76 -38.64 -28.47
CA ILE A 175 19.41 -38.82 -29.77
C ILE A 175 20.06 -40.19 -29.75
N LEU A 176 19.45 -41.18 -30.39
CA LEU A 176 20.09 -42.48 -30.61
C LEU A 176 21.14 -42.29 -31.71
N TYR A 177 22.42 -42.30 -31.34
CA TYR A 177 23.47 -42.58 -32.33
C TYR A 177 23.45 -44.08 -32.58
N VAL A 178 23.19 -44.46 -33.82
CA VAL A 178 23.37 -45.82 -34.33
C VAL A 178 24.75 -45.84 -34.96
N ASP A 179 25.67 -46.62 -34.40
CA ASP A 179 26.98 -46.94 -34.99
C ASP A 179 26.82 -47.86 -36.22
#